data_AF-A0A660Y8Y3-F1
#
_entry.id   AF-A0A660Y8Y3-F1
#
_cell.length_a   1.000
_cell.length_b   1.000
_cell.length_c   1.000
_cell.angle_alpha   90.00
_cell.angle_beta   90.00
_cell.angle_gamma   90.00
#
_symmetry.space_group_name_H-M   'P 1'
#
loop_
_entity.id
_entity.type
_entity.pdbx_description
1 polymer ?
#
loop_
_entity_poly.entity_id
_entity_poly.type
_entity_poly.pdbx_seq_one_letter_code
_entity_poly.pdbx_strand_id
1 'polypeptide(L)'
;MKQFVITPAAGKRLIGKALAAHPAIEATLASGTVVIIAGTTNGYVAEEVLAQIDQAEGFSRRRFFRGITLPPARPTTDTGRLPDESKFPGDVVIVNGVWQKGNTIFDVVDDLKEGDVILKGANALDLLRGQAAISIGHPKAGTIGAA
;
A
#
# COMPACT_ATOMS: atom_id res chain seq x y z
N MET A 1 -27.68 -18.14 13.30
CA MET A 1 -26.63 -17.16 12.93
C MET A 1 -25.27 -17.82 13.12
N LYS A 2 -24.41 -17.88 12.11
CA LYS A 2 -23.05 -18.43 12.25
C LYS A 2 -22.10 -17.28 12.60
N GLN A 3 -21.29 -17.43 13.64
CA GLN A 3 -20.27 -16.46 14.04
C GLN A 3 -18.90 -16.91 13.49
N PHE A 4 -18.16 -15.97 12.91
CA PHE A 4 -16.81 -16.20 12.42
C PHE A 4 -15.83 -15.26 13.13
N VAL A 5 -14.66 -15.77 13.48
CA VAL A 5 -13.58 -14.97 14.07
C VAL A 5 -12.62 -14.59 12.95
N ILE A 6 -12.47 -13.29 12.70
CA ILE A 6 -11.54 -12.75 11.71
C ILE A 6 -10.31 -12.22 12.45
N THR A 7 -9.17 -12.87 12.26
CA THR A 7 -7.90 -12.36 12.75
C THR A 7 -7.50 -11.10 11.97
N PRO A 8 -6.62 -10.23 12.50
CA PRO A 8 -6.13 -9.07 11.75
C PRO A 8 -5.52 -9.46 10.40
N ALA A 9 -4.80 -10.58 10.31
CA ALA A 9 -4.23 -11.07 9.06
C ALA A 9 -5.32 -11.52 8.07
N ALA A 10 -6.36 -12.21 8.55
CA ALA A 10 -7.49 -12.60 7.71
C ALA A 10 -8.28 -11.37 7.22
N GLY A 11 -8.48 -10.36 8.08
CA GLY A 11 -9.12 -9.10 7.71
C GLY A 11 -8.34 -8.35 6.63
N LYS A 12 -7.01 -8.22 6.79
CA LYS A 12 -6.14 -7.63 5.75
C LYS A 12 -6.20 -8.39 4.43
N ARG A 13 -6.27 -9.72 4.47
CA ARG A 13 -6.46 -10.55 3.27
C ARG A 13 -7.81 -10.29 2.60
N LEU A 14 -8.89 -10.16 3.37
CA LEU A 14 -10.21 -9.80 2.83
C LEU A 14 -10.18 -8.44 2.15
N ILE A 15 -9.53 -7.43 2.76
CA ILE A 15 -9.31 -6.12 2.15
C ILE A 15 -8.51 -6.26 0.85
N GLY A 16 -7.44 -7.04 0.84
CA GLY A 16 -6.64 -7.34 -0.35
C GLY A 16 -7.49 -7.85 -1.52
N LYS A 17 -8.29 -8.88 -1.26
CA LYS A 17 -9.17 -9.49 -2.27
C LYS A 17 -10.23 -8.51 -2.78
N ALA A 18 -10.83 -7.74 -1.86
CA ALA A 18 -11.85 -6.76 -2.22
C ALA A 18 -11.28 -5.64 -3.11
N LEU A 19 -10.06 -5.19 -2.83
CA LEU A 19 -9.41 -4.13 -3.61
C LEU A 19 -8.88 -4.64 -4.95
N ALA A 20 -8.38 -5.87 -5.05
CA ALA A 20 -8.01 -6.46 -6.34
C ALA A 20 -9.23 -6.53 -7.29
N ALA A 21 -10.40 -6.88 -6.78
CA ALA A 21 -11.65 -6.89 -7.55
C ALA A 21 -12.38 -5.52 -7.59
N HIS A 22 -11.73 -4.43 -7.18
CA HIS A 22 -12.38 -3.12 -7.17
C HIS A 22 -12.37 -2.53 -8.60
N PRO A 23 -13.51 -2.08 -9.15
CA PRO A 23 -13.61 -1.66 -10.55
C PRO A 23 -12.61 -0.59 -10.98
N ALA A 24 -12.32 0.37 -10.09
CA ALA A 24 -11.32 1.41 -10.38
C ALA A 24 -9.90 0.83 -10.53
N ILE A 25 -9.53 -0.19 -9.76
CA ILE A 25 -8.20 -0.81 -9.87
C ILE A 25 -8.14 -1.65 -11.15
N GLU A 26 -9.15 -2.48 -11.40
CA GLU A 26 -9.20 -3.33 -12.61
C GLU A 26 -9.16 -2.49 -13.90
N ALA A 27 -9.92 -1.39 -13.95
CA ALA A 27 -9.93 -0.50 -15.10
C ALA A 27 -8.56 0.19 -15.32
N THR A 28 -7.94 0.69 -14.25
CA THR A 28 -6.65 1.39 -14.34
C THR A 28 -5.51 0.43 -14.68
N LEU A 29 -5.56 -0.85 -14.26
CA LEU A 29 -4.54 -1.85 -14.61
C LEU A 29 -4.38 -2.03 -16.13
N ALA A 30 -5.43 -1.79 -16.94
CA ALA A 30 -5.35 -1.99 -18.39
C ALA A 30 -4.58 -0.89 -19.14
N SER A 31 -4.63 0.36 -18.68
CA SER A 31 -4.14 1.52 -19.47
C SER A 31 -3.73 2.77 -18.66
N GLY A 32 -3.57 2.62 -17.35
CA GLY A 32 -3.13 3.69 -16.45
C GLY A 32 -2.08 3.21 -15.46
N THR A 33 -1.93 3.98 -14.40
CA THR A 33 -0.95 3.77 -13.33
C THR A 33 -1.65 3.43 -12.02
N VAL A 34 -1.30 2.28 -11.43
CA VAL A 34 -1.72 1.90 -10.08
C VAL A 34 -0.50 1.93 -9.17
N VAL A 35 -0.53 2.77 -8.14
CA VAL A 35 0.52 2.87 -7.12
C VAL A 35 -0.03 2.36 -5.79
N ILE A 36 0.40 1.16 -5.38
CA ILE A 36 0.11 0.60 -4.07
C ILE A 36 1.25 0.99 -3.12
N ILE A 37 0.99 1.99 -2.28
CA ILE A 37 1.98 2.51 -1.33
C ILE A 37 2.28 1.45 -0.26
N ALA A 38 3.55 1.29 0.09
CA ALA A 38 4.00 0.33 1.07
C ALA A 38 3.34 0.49 2.44
N GLY A 39 2.84 -0.63 2.97
CA GLY A 39 2.19 -0.72 4.27
C GLY A 39 1.77 -2.15 4.58
N THR A 40 1.68 -2.51 5.86
CA THR A 40 1.44 -3.92 6.25
C THR A 40 0.08 -4.48 5.80
N THR A 41 -0.92 -3.62 5.59
CA THR A 41 -2.20 -3.99 4.97
C THR A 41 -2.09 -3.98 3.45
N ASN A 42 -1.51 -2.91 2.89
CA ASN A 42 -1.34 -2.76 1.45
C ASN A 42 -0.49 -3.87 0.82
N GLY A 43 0.41 -4.50 1.58
CA GLY A 43 1.15 -5.67 1.12
C GLY A 43 0.26 -6.87 0.79
N TYR A 44 -0.91 -7.00 1.43
CA TYR A 44 -1.90 -8.00 1.04
C TYR A 44 -2.59 -7.61 -0.26
N VAL A 45 -2.89 -6.32 -0.47
CA VAL A 45 -3.45 -5.83 -1.73
C VAL A 45 -2.47 -6.05 -2.88
N ALA A 46 -1.20 -5.70 -2.68
CA ALA A 46 -0.13 -5.93 -3.64
C ALA A 46 -0.01 -7.41 -4.03
N GLU A 47 -0.06 -8.34 -3.07
CA GLU A 47 -0.07 -9.78 -3.40
C GLU A 47 -1.25 -10.17 -4.30
N GLU A 48 -2.47 -9.72 -3.99
CA GLU A 48 -3.66 -10.09 -4.78
C GLU A 48 -3.64 -9.44 -6.18
N VAL A 49 -3.30 -8.16 -6.26
CA VAL A 49 -3.23 -7.41 -7.54
C VAL A 49 -2.12 -7.96 -8.43
N LEU A 50 -0.93 -8.21 -7.89
CA LEU A 50 0.17 -8.80 -8.67
C LEU A 50 -0.14 -10.24 -9.12
N ALA A 51 -0.87 -11.01 -8.31
CA ALA A 51 -1.32 -12.34 -8.71
C ALA A 51 -2.34 -12.28 -9.85
N GLN A 52 -3.25 -11.29 -9.85
CA GLN A 52 -4.25 -11.10 -10.90
C GLN A 52 -3.63 -10.78 -12.28
N ILE A 53 -2.44 -10.18 -12.31
CA ILE A 53 -1.71 -9.86 -13.54
C ILE A 53 -0.50 -10.78 -13.79
N ASP A 54 -0.46 -11.95 -13.13
CA ASP A 54 0.58 -12.98 -13.25
C ASP A 54 2.02 -12.48 -12.99
N GLN A 55 2.19 -11.50 -12.10
CA GLN A 55 3.48 -10.87 -11.76
C GLN A 55 3.81 -10.93 -10.26
N ALA A 56 3.19 -11.84 -9.51
CA ALA A 56 3.47 -12.01 -8.09
C ALA A 56 4.91 -12.51 -7.81
N GLU A 57 5.61 -13.06 -8.82
CA GLU A 57 6.96 -13.59 -8.66
C GLU A 57 7.96 -12.49 -8.23
N GLY A 58 8.65 -12.76 -7.13
CA GLY A 58 9.64 -11.86 -6.52
C GLY A 58 9.05 -10.84 -5.54
N PHE A 59 7.72 -10.77 -5.38
CA PHE A 59 7.12 -9.91 -4.35
C PHE A 59 7.16 -10.57 -2.97
N SER A 60 7.41 -9.77 -1.93
CA SER A 60 7.25 -10.20 -0.54
C SER A 60 6.70 -9.09 0.34
N ARG A 61 5.54 -9.33 0.95
CA ARG A 61 4.95 -8.37 1.90
C ARG A 61 5.74 -8.20 3.21
N ARG A 62 6.71 -9.06 3.51
CA ARG A 62 7.40 -9.10 4.83
C ARG A 62 8.11 -7.80 5.19
N ARG A 63 8.64 -7.07 4.19
CA ARG A 63 9.31 -5.77 4.35
C ARG A 63 8.64 -4.66 3.55
N PHE A 64 7.38 -4.87 3.15
CA PHE A 64 6.60 -3.91 2.37
C PHE A 64 5.91 -2.90 3.30
N PHE A 65 6.72 -2.06 3.94
CA PHE A 65 6.28 -0.92 4.75
C PHE A 65 7.43 0.07 4.92
N ARG A 66 7.09 1.32 5.21
CA ARG A 66 8.04 2.42 5.43
C ARG A 66 8.03 2.86 6.90
N GLY A 67 6.97 3.57 7.28
CA GLY A 67 6.72 3.94 8.66
C GLY A 67 6.15 2.78 9.47
N ILE A 68 6.65 2.59 10.68
CA ILE A 68 6.19 1.57 11.61
C ILE A 68 6.21 2.11 13.04
N THR A 69 5.14 1.82 13.78
CA THR A 69 5.09 2.09 15.23
C THR A 69 5.51 0.81 15.95
N LEU A 70 6.61 0.89 16.70
CA LEU A 70 7.13 -0.20 17.51
C LEU A 70 7.16 0.20 18.99
N PRO A 71 7.22 -0.77 19.92
CA PRO A 71 7.45 -0.47 21.33
C PRO A 71 8.75 0.33 21.53
N PRO A 72 8.85 1.19 22.57
CA PRO A 72 10.01 2.06 22.79
C PRO A 72 11.37 1.35 22.82
N ALA A 73 11.38 0.08 23.23
CA ALA A 73 12.59 -0.74 23.30
C ALA A 73 13.13 -1.18 21.92
N ARG A 74 12.40 -0.94 20.83
CA ARG A 74 12.86 -1.26 19.47
C ARG A 74 13.27 0.02 18.73
N PRO A 75 14.48 0.05 18.15
CA PRO A 75 14.97 1.25 17.48
C PRO A 75 14.18 1.52 16.20
N THR A 76 13.85 2.80 16.01
CA THR A 76 13.38 3.39 14.76
C THR A 76 14.16 4.68 14.51
N THR A 77 14.21 5.14 13.26
CA THR A 77 14.69 6.49 12.94
C THR A 77 13.73 7.55 13.48
N ASP A 78 14.15 8.82 13.46
CA ASP A 78 13.32 9.97 13.89
C ASP A 78 12.01 10.10 13.09
N THR A 79 11.97 9.52 11.88
CA THR A 79 10.77 9.51 11.02
C THR A 79 9.96 8.21 11.14
N GLY A 80 10.25 7.38 12.15
CA GLY A 80 9.51 6.16 12.45
C GLY A 80 9.78 5.02 11.46
N ARG A 81 10.98 4.96 10.86
CA ARG A 81 11.38 3.91 9.91
C ARG A 81 12.33 2.92 10.58
N LEU A 82 12.50 1.74 9.98
CA LEU A 82 13.54 0.82 10.43
C LEU A 82 14.93 1.39 10.09
N PRO A 83 15.95 1.22 10.95
CA PRO A 83 17.31 1.66 10.64
C PRO A 83 17.91 1.01 9.38
N ASP A 84 17.57 -0.27 9.14
CA ASP A 84 17.92 -0.98 7.91
C ASP A 84 16.77 -0.87 6.89
N GLU A 85 17.00 -0.11 5.82
CA GLU A 85 16.05 0.04 4.72
C GLU A 85 16.42 -0.79 3.48
N SER A 86 17.56 -1.48 3.49
CA SER A 86 18.07 -2.23 2.32
C SER A 86 17.12 -3.32 1.81
N LYS A 87 16.19 -3.77 2.65
CA LYS A 87 15.19 -4.80 2.31
C LYS A 87 13.82 -4.23 1.92
N PHE A 88 13.68 -2.91 1.86
CA PHE A 88 12.46 -2.28 1.36
C PHE A 88 12.44 -2.41 -0.18
N PRO A 89 11.45 -3.08 -0.78
CA PRO A 89 11.49 -3.41 -2.21
C PRO A 89 11.00 -2.29 -3.14
N GLY A 90 10.68 -1.11 -2.61
CA GLY A 90 9.89 -0.09 -3.30
C GLY A 90 8.39 -0.20 -3.00
N ASP A 91 7.61 0.69 -3.58
CA ASP A 91 6.15 0.53 -3.64
C ASP A 91 5.80 -0.44 -4.78
N VAL A 92 4.54 -0.87 -4.90
CA VAL A 92 4.11 -1.59 -6.09
C VAL A 92 3.53 -0.58 -7.07
N VAL A 93 4.29 -0.28 -8.11
CA VAL A 93 3.92 0.64 -9.18
C VAL A 93 3.65 -0.19 -10.43
N ILE A 94 2.43 -0.13 -10.94
CA ILE A 94 2.00 -0.87 -12.13
C ILE A 94 1.62 0.16 -13.18
N VAL A 95 2.29 0.12 -14.34
CA VAL A 95 2.02 1.02 -15.47
C VAL A 95 1.55 0.17 -16.63
N ASN A 96 0.35 0.43 -17.14
CA ASN A 96 -0.26 -0.32 -18.25
C ASN A 96 -0.16 -1.85 -18.05
N GLY A 97 -0.47 -2.30 -16.83
CA GLY A 97 -0.47 -3.73 -16.47
C GLY A 97 0.90 -4.32 -16.19
N VAL A 98 1.98 -3.55 -16.21
CA VAL A 98 3.35 -4.03 -15.98
C VAL A 98 3.92 -3.48 -14.69
N TRP A 99 4.35 -4.36 -13.79
CA TRP A 99 4.97 -3.99 -12.52
C TRP A 99 6.38 -3.44 -12.73
N GLN A 100 6.54 -2.15 -12.40
CA GLN A 100 7.81 -1.43 -12.38
C GLN A 100 8.54 -1.69 -11.05
N LYS A 101 9.31 -2.77 -11.00
CA LYS A 101 10.01 -3.22 -9.77
C LYS A 101 11.02 -2.18 -9.28
N GLY A 102 11.03 -1.92 -7.98
CA GLY A 102 11.95 -0.98 -7.33
C GLY A 102 11.45 0.47 -7.29
N ASN A 103 10.46 0.82 -8.11
CA ASN A 103 9.89 2.16 -8.12
C ASN A 103 9.10 2.46 -6.84
N THR A 104 8.95 3.75 -6.59
CA THR A 104 8.18 4.31 -5.49
C THR A 104 7.21 5.37 -6.01
N ILE A 105 6.28 5.81 -5.17
CA ILE A 105 5.41 6.95 -5.51
C ILE A 105 6.23 8.19 -5.94
N PHE A 106 7.40 8.43 -5.35
CA PHE A 106 8.23 9.59 -5.66
C PHE A 106 8.82 9.55 -7.08
N ASP A 107 8.88 8.37 -7.70
CA ASP A 107 9.44 8.20 -9.04
C ASP A 107 8.38 8.40 -10.13
N VAL A 108 7.08 8.39 -9.78
CA VAL A 108 5.99 8.38 -10.76
C VAL A 108 4.91 9.43 -10.51
N VAL A 109 4.92 10.10 -9.36
CA VAL A 109 3.81 10.99 -8.95
C VAL A 109 3.58 12.16 -9.91
N ASP A 110 4.65 12.73 -10.47
CA ASP A 110 4.56 13.85 -11.42
C ASP A 110 3.99 13.43 -12.79
N ASP A 111 4.02 12.13 -13.11
CA ASP A 111 3.49 11.56 -14.36
C ASP A 111 2.06 11.03 -14.22
N LEU A 112 1.51 11.01 -13.00
CA LEU A 112 0.14 10.53 -12.77
C LEU A 112 -0.88 11.48 -13.41
N LYS A 113 -1.90 10.89 -14.01
CA LYS A 113 -2.99 11.61 -14.68
C LYS A 113 -4.34 11.28 -14.04
N GLU A 114 -5.35 12.05 -14.41
CA GLU A 114 -6.74 11.75 -14.02
C GLU A 114 -7.11 10.31 -14.41
N GLY A 115 -7.66 9.56 -13.46
CA GLY A 115 -8.01 8.14 -13.62
C GLY A 115 -6.93 7.16 -13.14
N ASP A 116 -5.71 7.62 -12.87
CA ASP A 116 -4.71 6.81 -12.17
C ASP A 116 -5.08 6.65 -10.69
N VAL A 117 -4.58 5.57 -10.07
CA VAL A 117 -4.99 5.16 -8.72
C VAL A 117 -3.79 5.10 -7.79
N ILE A 118 -3.86 5.86 -6.70
CA ILE A 118 -2.95 5.71 -5.56
C ILE A 118 -3.71 5.02 -4.42
N LEU A 119 -3.18 3.87 -3.98
CA LEU A 119 -3.73 3.12 -2.87
C LEU A 119 -2.88 3.31 -1.61
N LYS A 120 -3.49 3.92 -0.60
CA LYS A 120 -2.87 4.13 0.71
C LYS A 120 -3.77 3.64 1.85
N GLY A 121 -3.18 2.95 2.83
CA GLY A 121 -3.88 2.52 4.03
C GLY A 121 -4.17 3.69 4.97
N ALA A 122 -5.39 3.74 5.49
CA ALA A 122 -5.81 4.67 6.55
C ALA A 122 -5.35 4.19 7.94
N ASN A 123 -5.20 5.14 8.86
CA ASN A 123 -4.84 4.90 10.26
C ASN A 123 -6.00 5.12 11.23
N ALA A 124 -7.00 5.91 10.82
CA ALA A 124 -8.24 6.10 11.56
C ALA A 124 -9.41 6.29 10.59
N LEU A 125 -10.62 5.96 11.05
CA LEU A 125 -11.86 6.05 10.28
C LEU A 125 -12.95 6.70 11.13
N ASP A 126 -13.67 7.65 10.56
CA ASP A 126 -14.95 8.14 11.07
C ASP A 126 -16.05 7.59 10.14
N LEU A 127 -16.68 6.51 10.57
CA LEU A 127 -17.69 5.81 9.76
C LEU A 127 -18.98 6.63 9.61
N LEU A 128 -19.32 7.47 10.59
CA LEU A 128 -20.52 8.30 10.53
C LEU A 128 -20.39 9.40 9.47
N ARG A 129 -19.18 9.96 9.34
CA ARG A 129 -18.87 10.99 8.33
C ARG A 129 -18.30 10.42 7.03
N GLY A 130 -18.03 9.13 6.96
CA GLY A 130 -17.38 8.50 5.80
C GLY A 130 -15.95 9.00 5.57
N GLN A 131 -15.21 9.34 6.63
CA GLN A 131 -13.88 9.93 6.54
C GLN A 131 -12.79 8.92 6.93
N ALA A 132 -11.63 9.06 6.30
CA ALA A 132 -10.42 8.33 6.63
C ALA A 132 -9.29 9.32 6.92
N ALA A 133 -8.43 8.99 7.88
CA ALA A 133 -7.27 9.80 8.23
C ALA A 133 -5.98 8.99 8.14
N ILE A 134 -4.90 9.68 7.79
CA ILE A 134 -3.56 9.12 7.64
C ILE A 134 -2.67 9.70 8.73
N SER A 135 -1.88 8.84 9.38
CA SER A 135 -0.90 9.27 10.36
C SER A 135 0.33 9.84 9.65
N ILE A 136 0.67 11.09 9.95
CA ILE A 136 1.83 11.80 9.40
C ILE A 136 2.92 11.88 10.46
N GLY A 137 4.02 11.14 10.22
CA GLY A 137 5.23 11.18 11.07
C GLY A 137 6.44 11.83 10.41
N HIS A 138 6.32 12.29 9.15
CA HIS A 138 7.42 12.90 8.40
C HIS A 138 7.20 14.41 8.28
N PRO A 139 8.24 15.26 8.46
CA PRO A 139 8.08 16.72 8.47
C PRO A 139 7.58 17.30 7.14
N LYS A 140 7.78 16.58 6.03
CA LYS A 140 7.26 16.92 4.69
C LYS A 140 6.02 16.10 4.29
N ALA A 141 5.23 15.66 5.26
CA ALA A 141 4.08 14.75 5.09
C ALA A 141 4.37 13.35 4.49
N GLY A 142 5.56 13.08 3.97
CA GLY A 142 5.96 11.76 3.49
C GLY A 142 5.21 11.38 2.21
N THR A 143 4.78 10.13 2.07
CA THR A 143 4.14 9.68 0.83
C THR A 143 2.78 10.31 0.53
N ILE A 144 2.06 10.81 1.55
CA ILE A 144 0.80 11.55 1.33
C ILE A 144 1.04 13.03 0.98
N GLY A 145 2.24 13.56 1.25
CA GLY A 145 2.61 14.90 0.79
C GLY A 145 3.12 14.94 -0.65
N ALA A 146 3.49 13.78 -1.20
CA ALA A 146 3.85 13.65 -2.60
C ALA A 146 2.61 13.45 -3.49
N ALA A 147 1.68 12.61 -3.03
CA ALA A 147 0.44 12.26 -3.70
C ALA A 147 -0.64 13.34 -3.63
#